data_AF-A0A5M9JEI5-F1
#
_entry.id   AF-A0A5M9JEI5-F1
#
_cell.length_a   1.000
_cell.length_b   1.000
_cell.length_c   1.000
_cell.angle_alpha   90.00
_cell.angle_beta   90.00
_cell.angle_gamma   90.00
#
_symmetry.space_group_name_H-M   'P 1'
#
loop_
_entity.id
_entity.type
_entity.pdbx_description
1 polymer ?
#
loop_
_entity_poly.entity_id
_entity_poly.type
_entity_poly.pdbx_seq_one_letter_code
_entity_poly.pdbx_strand_id
1 'polypeptide(L)'
;MDKLKCLASISITFMSISISIYSLSLSSDILTILSLIFILQTKIIMYPSSRPLEVNPQTARRVSNRWTHISSPTLKYTRDDTSITKDQKLKEKISTQKDAFQYILNLLINDPDFPPITKVEDIAIASHRVVHGGDYKASKIITNDTYHHLETLSDLAPLHNASALAIISHCISALPNTRNIAVFDSEFHASLPPHISTYPIDQEIARKNGLRKYGFHGISYAFITRSVAGFLGKKEGDTNIIALHLGSGASACVVKDGKSWDTSMGLTPLAGLPGATRSGSLDPSLVFHYATNVGKLSPSSTDSLHISRAEEILNKESGWKSLTGTTNFGTIASSSDPKMRLAFDIFVDRILSYVGHYYVSLRGNVDALVFAGGIGEKSDVLRKRVVDEVRCLGFEIDAEKNAQRMEGWCRILRWLDIVLLMRSSLVNDCPVGYPCGIGMDRVVMNGMKQNYTVFRNGSLIIISSSKNMAG
;
A
#
# COMPACT_ATOMS: atom_id res chain seq x y z
N MET A 1 1.51 5.79 25.72
CA MET A 1 1.19 5.62 24.29
C MET A 1 0.70 6.95 23.79
N ASP A 2 1.61 7.71 23.21
CA ASP A 2 1.32 9.08 22.80
C ASP A 2 0.53 9.06 21.51
N LYS A 3 -0.61 9.74 21.51
CA LYS A 3 -1.54 9.78 20.38
C LYS A 3 -1.21 10.97 19.51
N LEU A 4 -0.63 10.74 18.33
CA LEU A 4 -0.71 11.73 17.26
C LEU A 4 -2.18 11.87 16.83
N LYS A 5 -2.66 13.10 16.70
CA LYS A 5 -3.99 13.39 16.15
C LYS A 5 -3.82 14.04 14.77
N CYS A 6 -4.54 13.53 13.77
CA CYS A 6 -4.69 14.24 12.51
C CYS A 6 -5.54 15.49 12.78
N LEU A 7 -4.97 16.67 12.56
CA LEU A 7 -5.66 17.94 12.77
C LEU A 7 -6.42 18.35 11.50
N ALA A 8 -5.79 18.18 10.33
CA ALA A 8 -6.38 18.52 9.05
C ALA A 8 -5.90 17.58 7.93
N SER A 9 -6.76 17.36 6.93
CA SER A 9 -6.45 16.64 5.70
C SER A 9 -7.15 17.28 4.52
N ILE A 10 -6.36 17.71 3.52
CA ILE A 10 -6.83 18.36 2.30
C ILE A 10 -6.32 17.61 1.07
N SER A 11 -7.18 17.44 0.06
CA SER A 11 -6.81 16.82 -1.22
C SER A 11 -7.47 17.53 -2.40
N ILE A 12 -6.72 17.68 -3.51
CA ILE A 12 -7.23 18.15 -4.80
C ILE A 12 -7.12 17.01 -5.82
N THR A 13 -8.27 16.51 -6.26
CA THR A 13 -8.38 15.19 -6.92
C THR A 13 -7.76 15.16 -8.33
N PHE A 14 -7.75 16.28 -9.04
CA PHE A 14 -7.32 16.37 -10.45
C PHE A 14 -5.80 16.34 -10.64
N MET A 15 -5.03 16.90 -9.70
CA MET A 15 -3.55 16.98 -9.78
C MET A 15 -2.83 15.89 -8.98
N SER A 16 -3.57 14.98 -8.35
CA SER A 16 -3.04 13.94 -7.46
C SER A 16 -2.14 14.48 -6.34
N ILE A 17 -2.58 15.55 -5.66
CA ILE A 17 -1.92 16.11 -4.45
C ILE A 17 -2.84 16.00 -3.24
N SER A 18 -2.24 15.68 -2.10
CA SER A 18 -2.83 15.87 -0.78
C SER A 18 -1.78 16.30 0.23
N ILE A 19 -2.16 17.24 1.07
CA ILE A 19 -1.43 17.69 2.26
C ILE A 19 -2.23 17.25 3.47
N SER A 20 -1.56 16.82 4.54
CA SER A 20 -2.23 16.52 5.81
C SER A 20 -1.34 16.79 7.00
N ILE A 21 -1.96 17.22 8.11
CA ILE A 21 -1.29 17.89 9.24
C ILE A 21 -1.61 17.17 10.54
N TYR A 22 -0.58 16.95 11.35
CA TYR A 22 -0.66 16.15 12.57
C TYR A 22 -0.09 16.92 13.76
N SER A 23 -0.74 16.81 14.92
CA SER A 23 -0.12 17.20 16.18
C SER A 23 0.89 16.15 16.61
N LEU A 24 2.07 16.62 17.03
CA LEU A 24 3.04 15.87 17.81
C LEU A 24 2.86 16.24 19.29
N SER A 25 2.47 15.27 20.12
CA SER A 25 2.64 15.33 21.57
C SER A 25 3.83 14.46 21.92
N LEU A 26 4.82 15.02 22.63
CA LEU A 26 6.10 14.37 22.92
C LEU A 26 6.18 14.02 24.42
N SER A 27 6.27 12.73 24.75
CA SER A 27 6.89 12.29 26.00
C SER A 27 8.05 11.32 25.72
N SER A 28 9.25 11.72 26.15
CA SER A 28 10.49 10.92 26.26
C SER A 28 10.92 10.00 25.10
N ASP A 29 11.91 10.49 24.34
CA ASP A 29 13.11 9.79 23.82
C ASP A 29 13.02 8.56 22.89
N ILE A 30 11.87 7.90 22.69
CA ILE A 30 11.74 6.86 21.64
C ILE A 30 10.39 7.00 20.90
N LEU A 31 10.36 7.85 19.86
CA LEU A 31 9.16 8.00 19.03
C LEU A 31 9.11 7.00 17.86
N THR A 32 8.17 6.06 17.95
CA THR A 32 7.69 5.22 16.83
C THR A 32 6.27 5.66 16.43
N ILE A 33 6.09 6.19 15.21
CA ILE A 33 4.87 6.95 14.81
C ILE A 33 3.96 6.18 13.82
N LEU A 34 2.64 6.48 13.83
CA LEU A 34 1.53 5.70 13.21
C LEU A 34 0.41 6.54 12.48
N SER A 35 0.16 6.36 11.15
CA SER A 35 -1.15 6.26 10.36
C SER A 35 -1.44 7.25 9.18
N LEU A 36 -1.93 6.91 7.95
CA LEU A 36 -2.02 5.69 7.08
C LEU A 36 -2.52 6.04 5.61
N ILE A 37 -2.04 5.38 4.51
CA ILE A 37 -2.67 5.15 3.14
C ILE A 37 -2.12 5.88 1.84
N PHE A 38 -2.06 5.18 0.68
CA PHE A 38 -1.45 5.62 -0.60
C PHE A 38 -2.34 5.49 -1.87
N ILE A 39 -2.57 6.59 -2.61
CA ILE A 39 -3.00 6.59 -4.05
C ILE A 39 -2.33 7.71 -4.89
N LEU A 40 -1.79 8.76 -4.26
CA LEU A 40 -1.35 9.98 -4.95
C LEU A 40 0.11 9.89 -5.41
N GLN A 41 0.42 10.38 -6.63
CA GLN A 41 1.81 10.44 -7.13
C GLN A 41 2.71 11.22 -6.17
N THR A 42 2.18 12.29 -5.56
CA THR A 42 2.91 13.05 -4.55
C THR A 42 2.04 13.32 -3.32
N LYS A 43 2.64 13.25 -2.14
CA LYS A 43 1.97 13.41 -0.86
C LYS A 43 2.90 14.10 0.12
N ILE A 44 2.36 15.06 0.87
CA ILE A 44 3.11 15.88 1.82
C ILE A 44 2.47 15.77 3.21
N ILE A 45 3.28 15.54 4.23
CA ILE A 45 2.85 15.47 5.63
C ILE A 45 3.49 16.63 6.38
N MET A 46 2.69 17.49 6.99
CA MET A 46 3.16 18.67 7.69
C MET A 46 2.98 18.55 9.20
N TYR A 47 3.93 19.08 9.97
CA TYR A 47 3.89 19.08 11.43
C TYR A 47 4.13 20.49 11.97
N PRO A 48 3.30 20.98 12.92
CA PRO A 48 3.40 22.34 13.43
C PRO A 48 4.58 22.51 14.40
N SER A 49 5.16 23.70 14.41
CA SER A 49 6.34 24.08 15.18
C SER A 49 5.96 24.42 16.63
N SER A 50 6.09 23.46 17.53
CA SER A 50 5.89 23.65 18.98
C SER A 50 7.19 23.74 19.79
N ARG A 51 8.35 23.39 19.19
CA ARG A 51 9.73 23.53 19.70
C ARG A 51 10.74 23.11 18.62
N PRO A 52 12.04 23.49 18.73
CA PRO A 52 13.09 22.91 17.90
C PRO A 52 13.21 21.41 18.19
N LEU A 53 12.90 20.58 17.19
CA LEU A 53 12.99 19.12 17.27
C LEU A 53 14.39 18.63 16.88
N GLU A 54 14.95 17.67 17.60
CA GLU A 54 15.86 16.70 16.97
C GLU A 54 14.99 15.65 16.27
N VAL A 55 15.21 15.44 14.97
CA VAL A 55 14.33 14.60 14.15
C VAL A 55 15.15 13.44 13.58
N ASN A 56 14.95 12.25 14.14
CA ASN A 56 15.43 11.01 13.53
C ASN A 56 14.66 10.81 12.19
N PRO A 57 15.33 10.56 11.05
CA PRO A 57 14.66 10.34 9.76
C PRO A 57 13.64 9.19 9.76
N GLN A 58 13.77 8.21 10.66
CA GLN A 58 12.83 7.09 10.77
C GLN A 58 11.46 7.49 11.37
N THR A 59 11.38 8.63 12.06
CA THR A 59 10.19 9.06 12.82
C THR A 59 9.03 9.53 11.92
N ALA A 60 9.32 9.96 10.68
CA ALA A 60 8.37 10.63 9.80
C ALA A 60 7.56 9.63 8.93
N ARG A 61 6.37 9.18 9.34
CA ARG A 61 5.57 8.21 8.57
C ARG A 61 4.02 8.39 8.61
N ARG A 62 3.42 8.47 7.41
CA ARG A 62 2.02 8.13 6.97
C ARG A 62 0.91 9.23 7.03
N VAL A 63 0.00 9.31 6.02
CA VAL A 63 -1.40 9.90 5.96
C VAL A 63 -2.23 9.33 4.75
N SER A 64 -3.41 9.89 4.33
CA SER A 64 -4.73 9.29 3.94
C SER A 64 -5.26 9.39 2.46
N ASN A 65 -6.56 9.06 2.19
CA ASN A 65 -7.20 8.84 0.86
C ASN A 65 -8.62 9.47 0.65
N ARG A 66 -8.97 9.79 -0.61
CA ARG A 66 -10.31 9.63 -1.25
C ARG A 66 -10.16 9.72 -2.79
N TRP A 67 -11.12 9.17 -3.56
CA TRP A 67 -11.17 9.36 -5.01
C TRP A 67 -12.59 9.25 -5.58
N THR A 68 -12.87 10.08 -6.58
CA THR A 68 -14.00 10.01 -7.52
C THR A 68 -13.47 10.39 -8.91
N HIS A 69 -13.97 9.73 -9.95
CA HIS A 69 -13.71 10.10 -11.34
C HIS A 69 -14.59 11.30 -11.75
N ILE A 70 -14.21 11.94 -12.88
CA ILE A 70 -14.92 13.03 -13.61
C ILE A 70 -14.48 14.46 -13.23
N SER A 71 -14.55 15.32 -14.25
CA SER A 71 -13.86 16.60 -14.52
C SER A 71 -14.01 17.77 -13.53
N SER A 72 -13.08 18.73 -13.71
CA SER A 72 -12.77 19.90 -12.86
C SER A 72 -12.06 19.53 -11.54
N PRO A 73 -11.07 20.32 -11.09
CA PRO A 73 -10.42 20.08 -9.80
C PRO A 73 -11.42 20.23 -8.65
N THR A 74 -11.64 19.13 -7.92
CA THR A 74 -12.46 19.10 -6.71
C THR A 74 -11.58 19.13 -5.47
N LEU A 75 -12.00 19.95 -4.50
CA LEU A 75 -11.43 20.06 -3.17
C LEU A 75 -12.22 19.17 -2.20
N LYS A 76 -11.48 18.47 -1.35
CA LYS A 76 -12.01 17.88 -0.12
C LYS A 76 -11.14 18.35 1.04
N TYR A 77 -11.77 18.90 2.08
CA TYR A 77 -11.14 19.31 3.32
C TYR A 77 -11.84 18.65 4.52
N THR A 78 -11.06 18.06 5.42
CA THR A 78 -11.51 17.47 6.69
C THR A 78 -10.63 18.01 7.83
N ARG A 79 -11.23 18.47 8.92
CA ARG A 79 -10.59 19.05 10.11
C ARG A 79 -11.14 18.35 11.35
N ASP A 80 -10.28 17.83 12.22
CA ASP A 80 -10.68 17.04 13.42
C ASP A 80 -11.80 16.02 13.13
N ASP A 81 -11.58 15.16 12.12
CA ASP A 81 -12.53 14.18 11.57
C ASP A 81 -13.87 14.73 11.01
N THR A 82 -14.10 16.04 11.10
CA THR A 82 -15.26 16.75 10.57
C THR A 82 -15.02 17.16 9.11
N SER A 83 -15.95 16.83 8.21
CA SER A 83 -15.86 17.17 6.79
C SER A 83 -16.24 18.63 6.55
N ILE A 84 -15.25 19.51 6.40
CA ILE A 84 -15.47 20.94 6.11
C ILE A 84 -15.95 21.14 4.66
N THR A 85 -15.29 20.50 3.69
CA THR A 85 -15.72 20.50 2.30
C THR A 85 -15.66 19.09 1.70
N LYS A 86 -16.68 18.75 0.91
CA LYS A 86 -16.79 17.46 0.23
C LYS A 86 -17.00 17.70 -1.25
N ASP A 87 -15.97 17.36 -2.03
CA ASP A 87 -16.00 17.32 -3.49
C ASP A 87 -16.37 18.67 -4.14
N GLN A 88 -16.00 19.78 -3.48
CA GLN A 88 -16.27 21.16 -3.93
C GLN A 88 -15.49 21.47 -5.21
N LYS A 89 -16.17 21.87 -6.29
CA LYS A 89 -15.50 22.38 -7.50
C LYS A 89 -14.77 23.68 -7.20
N LEU A 90 -13.49 23.75 -7.56
CA LEU A 90 -12.68 24.95 -7.42
C LEU A 90 -13.02 25.94 -8.54
N LYS A 91 -13.19 27.22 -8.15
CA LYS A 91 -13.45 28.33 -9.09
C LYS A 91 -12.17 28.86 -9.74
N GLU A 92 -11.03 28.71 -9.06
CA GLU A 92 -9.72 29.11 -9.54
C GLU A 92 -9.15 28.12 -10.55
N LYS A 93 -8.41 28.65 -11.53
CA LYS A 93 -7.75 27.84 -12.57
C LYS A 93 -6.47 27.20 -12.04
N ILE A 94 -6.61 26.16 -11.22
CA ILE A 94 -5.50 25.30 -10.80
C ILE A 94 -5.09 24.44 -11.99
N SER A 95 -3.91 24.71 -12.55
CA SER A 95 -3.41 24.11 -13.79
C SER A 95 -2.21 23.19 -13.58
N THR A 96 -1.41 23.42 -12.54
CA THR A 96 -0.22 22.65 -12.21
C THR A 96 -0.27 22.07 -10.79
N GLN A 97 0.64 21.13 -10.53
CA GLN A 97 0.91 20.62 -9.19
C GLN A 97 1.42 21.71 -8.22
N LYS A 98 2.15 22.71 -8.73
CA LYS A 98 2.58 23.90 -7.97
C LYS A 98 1.38 24.73 -7.51
N ASP A 99 0.47 25.05 -8.43
CA ASP A 99 -0.75 25.82 -8.15
C ASP A 99 -1.60 25.11 -7.08
N ALA A 100 -1.75 23.79 -7.19
CA ALA A 100 -2.51 22.97 -6.25
C ALA A 100 -1.87 22.95 -4.85
N PHE A 101 -0.55 22.88 -4.74
CA PHE A 101 0.14 23.00 -3.45
C PHE A 101 -0.07 24.38 -2.82
N GLN A 102 0.17 25.46 -3.57
CA GLN A 102 0.04 26.82 -3.08
C GLN A 102 -1.40 27.13 -2.65
N TYR A 103 -2.40 26.65 -3.40
CA TYR A 103 -3.81 26.77 -3.02
C TYR A 103 -4.11 26.10 -1.67
N ILE A 104 -3.62 24.86 -1.45
CA ILE A 104 -3.85 24.15 -0.19
C ILE A 104 -3.12 24.85 0.97
N LEU A 105 -1.90 25.30 0.76
CA LEU A 105 -1.12 26.04 1.76
C LEU A 105 -1.82 27.35 2.16
N ASN A 106 -2.31 28.12 1.17
CA ASN A 106 -3.09 29.33 1.41
C ASN A 106 -4.41 29.03 2.15
N LEU A 107 -5.12 27.95 1.77
CA LEU A 107 -6.36 27.54 2.43
C LEU A 107 -6.14 27.18 3.91
N LEU A 108 -5.01 26.56 4.24
CA LEU A 108 -4.63 26.22 5.62
C LEU A 108 -4.31 27.47 6.45
N ILE A 109 -3.43 28.32 5.93
CA ILE A 109 -2.97 29.55 6.60
C ILE A 109 -4.13 30.52 6.87
N ASN A 110 -5.14 30.55 6.00
CA ASN A 110 -6.29 31.45 6.10
C ASN A 110 -7.56 30.79 6.64
N ASP A 111 -7.50 29.57 7.21
CA ASP A 111 -8.64 28.97 7.93
C ASP A 111 -8.62 29.44 9.39
N PRO A 112 -9.50 30.38 9.81
CA PRO A 112 -9.47 30.95 11.15
C PRO A 112 -9.81 29.94 12.26
N ASP A 113 -10.51 28.86 11.89
CA ASP A 113 -10.83 27.75 12.79
C ASP A 113 -9.71 26.69 12.82
N PHE A 114 -8.58 26.90 12.12
CA PHE A 114 -7.41 26.03 12.12
C PHE A 114 -6.16 26.74 12.68
N PRO A 115 -6.15 27.15 13.97
CA PRO A 115 -5.02 27.84 14.58
C PRO A 115 -3.66 27.10 14.62
N PRO A 116 -3.51 25.77 14.38
CA PRO A 116 -2.18 25.14 14.36
C PRO A 116 -1.25 25.59 13.22
N ILE A 117 -1.77 26.23 12.16
CA ILE A 117 -0.96 26.81 11.07
C ILE A 117 -1.59 28.15 10.66
N THR A 118 -0.93 29.24 11.00
CA THR A 118 -1.34 30.64 10.69
C THR A 118 -0.37 31.35 9.74
N LYS A 119 0.77 30.73 9.45
CA LYS A 119 1.82 31.22 8.55
C LYS A 119 2.73 30.05 8.13
N VAL A 120 3.60 30.26 7.14
CA VAL A 120 4.48 29.20 6.61
C VAL A 120 5.53 28.72 7.62
N GLU A 121 5.98 29.60 8.52
CA GLU A 121 6.97 29.29 9.56
C GLU A 121 6.44 28.35 10.64
N ASP A 122 5.11 28.20 10.74
CA ASP A 122 4.50 27.24 11.66
C ASP A 122 4.76 25.80 11.20
N ILE A 123 5.17 25.54 9.96
CA ILE A 123 5.45 24.19 9.45
C ILE A 123 6.91 23.80 9.75
N ALA A 124 7.13 22.93 10.73
CA ALA A 124 8.47 22.49 11.13
C ALA A 124 9.05 21.39 10.21
N ILE A 125 8.22 20.46 9.75
CA ILE A 125 8.62 19.28 8.95
C ILE A 125 7.65 19.10 7.78
N ALA A 126 8.18 18.77 6.60
CA ALA A 126 7.43 18.33 5.42
C ALA A 126 7.95 16.97 4.93
N SER A 127 7.14 15.92 5.07
CA SER A 127 7.51 14.56 4.63
C SER A 127 6.91 14.22 3.28
N HIS A 128 7.75 13.86 2.31
CA HIS A 128 7.43 13.61 0.91
C HIS A 128 7.48 12.12 0.60
N ARG A 129 6.40 11.58 0.04
CA ARG A 129 6.45 10.24 -0.58
C ARG A 129 7.27 10.32 -1.87
N VAL A 130 8.32 9.51 -1.95
CA VAL A 130 9.06 9.23 -3.20
C VAL A 130 8.89 7.76 -3.53
N VAL A 131 8.58 7.43 -4.79
CA VAL A 131 8.30 6.04 -5.17
C VAL A 131 9.59 5.23 -5.20
N HIS A 132 10.60 5.70 -5.94
CA HIS A 132 11.86 5.01 -6.12
C HIS A 132 12.98 5.69 -5.32
N GLY A 133 13.43 5.06 -4.23
CA GLY A 133 14.57 5.53 -3.42
C GLY A 133 15.93 5.07 -3.93
N GLY A 134 15.98 4.18 -4.92
CA GLY A 134 17.24 3.66 -5.45
C GLY A 134 18.01 2.88 -4.38
N ASP A 135 19.27 3.25 -4.17
CA ASP A 135 20.15 2.71 -3.15
C ASP A 135 19.82 3.18 -1.72
N TYR A 136 18.93 4.16 -1.52
CA TYR A 136 18.50 4.57 -0.18
C TYR A 136 17.67 3.51 0.54
N LYS A 137 18.32 2.87 1.52
CA LYS A 137 17.74 1.86 2.43
C LYS A 137 16.95 2.45 3.61
N ALA A 138 16.86 3.78 3.70
CA ALA A 138 16.18 4.51 4.76
C ALA A 138 15.82 5.91 4.28
N SER A 139 14.72 6.46 4.82
CA SER A 139 14.25 7.84 4.62
C SER A 139 15.37 8.86 4.87
N LYS A 140 15.38 9.95 4.10
CA LYS A 140 16.45 10.96 4.09
C LYS A 140 15.92 12.36 4.33
N ILE A 141 16.64 13.16 5.10
CA ILE A 141 16.47 14.62 5.08
C ILE A 141 16.92 15.12 3.71
N ILE A 142 16.11 15.95 3.06
CA ILE A 142 16.38 16.46 1.71
C ILE A 142 17.36 17.62 1.80
N THR A 143 18.64 17.33 1.55
CA THR A 143 19.69 18.31 1.24
C THR A 143 19.79 18.55 -0.26
N ASN A 144 20.61 19.51 -0.70
CA ASN A 144 20.90 19.72 -2.12
C ASN A 144 21.46 18.44 -2.78
N ASP A 145 22.41 17.78 -2.13
CA ASP A 145 23.00 16.51 -2.61
C ASP A 145 21.95 15.38 -2.68
N THR A 146 21.06 15.30 -1.68
CA THR A 146 19.98 14.31 -1.66
C THR A 146 19.00 14.58 -2.79
N TYR A 147 18.68 15.85 -3.06
CA TYR A 147 17.78 16.24 -4.15
C TYR A 147 18.38 15.88 -5.51
N HIS A 148 19.64 16.25 -5.79
CA HIS A 148 20.31 15.88 -7.05
C HIS A 148 20.49 14.37 -7.23
N HIS A 149 20.73 13.61 -6.16
CA HIS A 149 20.76 12.14 -6.24
C HIS A 149 19.39 11.53 -6.55
N LEU A 150 18.30 12.16 -6.09
CA LEU A 150 16.95 11.75 -6.48
C LEU A 150 16.60 12.16 -7.92
N GLU A 151 17.18 13.26 -8.43
CA GLU A 151 17.12 13.61 -9.86
C GLU A 151 17.80 12.54 -10.73
N THR A 152 19.03 12.11 -10.42
CA THR A 152 19.70 11.05 -11.21
C THR A 152 18.98 9.69 -11.10
N LEU A 153 18.37 9.38 -9.96
CA LEU A 153 17.50 8.20 -9.82
C LEU A 153 16.19 8.28 -10.61
N SER A 154 15.84 9.43 -11.21
CA SER A 154 14.64 9.54 -12.04
C SER A 154 14.80 8.83 -13.38
N ASP A 155 16.02 8.64 -13.89
CA ASP A 155 16.28 7.82 -15.10
C ASP A 155 15.87 6.35 -14.90
N LEU A 156 15.88 5.87 -13.65
CA LEU A 156 15.52 4.50 -13.27
C LEU A 156 14.00 4.29 -13.14
N ALA A 157 13.24 5.37 -12.90
CA ALA A 157 11.79 5.33 -12.67
C ALA A 157 11.08 6.66 -13.07
N PRO A 158 11.19 7.11 -14.34
CA PRO A 158 10.83 8.47 -14.74
C PRO A 158 9.34 8.77 -14.49
N LEU A 159 8.46 7.82 -14.84
CA LEU A 159 7.01 7.87 -14.63
C LEU A 159 6.56 8.03 -13.16
N HIS A 160 7.47 7.91 -12.20
CA HIS A 160 7.14 7.80 -10.78
C HIS A 160 7.82 8.85 -9.88
N ASN A 161 9.04 9.27 -10.19
CA ASN A 161 9.79 10.23 -9.35
C ASN A 161 9.63 11.71 -9.79
N ALA A 162 9.43 11.99 -11.09
CA ALA A 162 9.40 13.38 -11.59
C ALA A 162 8.36 14.28 -10.89
N SER A 163 7.15 13.78 -10.66
CA SER A 163 6.10 14.51 -9.92
C SER A 163 6.41 14.72 -8.44
N ALA A 164 7.20 13.83 -7.83
CA ALA A 164 7.62 13.99 -6.44
C ALA A 164 8.67 15.10 -6.33
N LEU A 165 9.67 15.09 -7.22
CA LEU A 165 10.75 16.09 -7.26
C LEU A 165 10.26 17.51 -7.52
N ALA A 166 9.36 17.71 -8.49
CA ALA A 166 8.80 19.03 -8.80
C ALA A 166 8.12 19.68 -7.59
N ILE A 167 7.44 18.88 -6.75
CA ILE A 167 6.79 19.35 -5.53
C ILE A 167 7.78 19.51 -4.38
N ILE A 168 8.77 18.61 -4.24
CA ILE A 168 9.86 18.76 -3.25
C ILE A 168 10.58 20.10 -3.47
N SER A 169 10.99 20.38 -4.72
CA SER A 169 11.63 21.65 -5.12
C SER A 169 10.76 22.85 -4.75
N HIS A 170 9.46 22.81 -5.07
CA HIS A 170 8.54 23.87 -4.69
C HIS A 170 8.39 24.03 -3.17
N CYS A 171 8.35 22.94 -2.41
CA CYS A 171 8.25 22.99 -0.94
C CYS A 171 9.51 23.59 -0.30
N ILE A 172 10.70 23.28 -0.83
CA ILE A 172 11.96 23.90 -0.40
C ILE A 172 11.92 25.43 -0.61
N SER A 173 11.38 25.88 -1.75
CA SER A 173 11.24 27.33 -2.03
C SER A 173 10.14 28.02 -1.22
N ALA A 174 8.99 27.36 -1.03
CA ALA A 174 7.81 27.94 -0.37
C ALA A 174 7.89 27.90 1.16
N LEU A 175 8.67 26.96 1.71
CA LEU A 175 8.77 26.69 3.15
C LEU A 175 10.25 26.66 3.59
N PRO A 176 10.97 27.80 3.55
CA PRO A 176 12.43 27.85 3.70
C PRO A 176 12.94 27.39 5.07
N ASN A 177 12.11 27.48 6.11
CA ASN A 177 12.45 27.05 7.48
C ASN A 177 12.04 25.60 7.79
N THR A 178 11.39 24.91 6.85
CA THR A 178 10.85 23.56 7.04
C THR A 178 11.87 22.47 6.71
N ARG A 179 12.01 21.48 7.60
CA ARG A 179 12.82 20.30 7.30
C ARG A 179 12.07 19.36 6.36
N ASN A 180 12.55 19.27 5.13
CA ASN A 180 12.00 18.40 4.11
C ASN A 180 12.59 16.98 4.25
N ILE A 181 11.75 15.93 4.22
CA ILE A 181 12.16 14.53 4.40
C ILE A 181 11.59 13.67 3.26
N ALA A 182 12.42 12.93 2.53
CA ALA A 182 12.00 11.94 1.55
C ALA A 182 11.79 10.57 2.22
N VAL A 183 10.61 9.97 1.98
CA VAL A 183 10.20 8.66 2.50
C VAL A 183 9.91 7.74 1.31
N PHE A 184 10.64 6.61 1.23
CA PHE A 184 10.69 5.79 0.01
C PHE A 184 9.77 4.58 0.07
N ASP A 185 9.00 4.32 -1.00
CA ASP A 185 8.22 3.08 -1.12
C ASP A 185 9.08 1.82 -1.27
N SER A 186 10.34 1.96 -1.66
CA SER A 186 11.33 0.87 -1.71
C SER A 186 12.03 0.60 -0.36
N GLU A 187 11.90 1.47 0.65
CA GLU A 187 12.64 1.37 1.92
C GLU A 187 12.41 0.04 2.64
N PHE A 188 11.15 -0.38 2.80
CA PHE A 188 10.79 -1.61 3.52
C PHE A 188 11.33 -2.88 2.84
N HIS A 189 11.66 -2.78 1.55
CA HIS A 189 12.20 -3.87 0.74
C HIS A 189 13.74 -3.86 0.71
N ALA A 190 14.41 -2.99 1.45
CA ALA A 190 15.87 -3.02 1.62
C ALA A 190 16.39 -4.30 2.29
N SER A 191 15.51 -5.09 2.92
CA SER A 191 15.80 -6.40 3.52
C SER A 191 15.71 -7.59 2.56
N LEU A 192 15.33 -7.39 1.29
CA LEU A 192 15.27 -8.48 0.30
C LEU A 192 16.64 -9.19 0.20
N PRO A 193 16.68 -10.54 0.31
CA PRO A 193 17.93 -11.28 0.21
C PRO A 193 18.45 -11.29 -1.24
N PRO A 194 19.77 -11.43 -1.47
CA PRO A 194 20.38 -11.29 -2.79
C PRO A 194 19.72 -12.13 -3.89
N HIS A 195 19.43 -13.40 -3.62
CA HIS A 195 18.81 -14.32 -4.57
C HIS A 195 17.35 -13.97 -4.96
N ILE A 196 16.70 -13.07 -4.22
CA ILE A 196 15.38 -12.51 -4.56
C ILE A 196 15.51 -11.14 -5.25
N SER A 197 16.54 -10.37 -4.90
CA SER A 197 16.78 -9.04 -5.47
C SER A 197 17.48 -9.04 -6.83
N THR A 198 18.30 -10.06 -7.12
CA THR A 198 19.15 -10.10 -8.31
C THR A 198 18.41 -10.66 -9.53
N TYR A 199 18.51 -9.97 -10.67
CA TYR A 199 18.11 -10.52 -11.96
C TYR A 199 19.26 -11.35 -12.58
N PRO A 200 18.96 -12.49 -13.24
CA PRO A 200 19.96 -13.33 -13.89
C PRO A 200 20.39 -12.76 -15.25
N ILE A 201 21.06 -11.60 -15.20
CA ILE A 201 21.65 -10.88 -16.33
C ILE A 201 23.13 -10.60 -16.05
N ASP A 202 23.84 -9.92 -16.97
CA ASP A 202 25.20 -9.45 -16.71
C ASP A 202 25.26 -8.59 -15.43
N GLN A 203 26.06 -9.02 -14.45
CA GLN A 203 26.11 -8.40 -13.12
C GLN A 203 26.94 -7.12 -13.08
N GLU A 204 27.85 -6.88 -14.03
CA GLU A 204 28.58 -5.60 -14.15
C GLU A 204 27.64 -4.53 -14.69
N ILE A 205 26.90 -4.85 -15.77
CA ILE A 205 25.87 -3.98 -16.35
C ILE A 205 24.77 -3.73 -15.30
N ALA A 206 24.29 -4.76 -14.63
CA ALA A 206 23.25 -4.63 -13.61
C ALA A 206 23.68 -3.74 -12.44
N ARG A 207 24.90 -3.91 -11.92
CA ARG A 207 25.42 -3.08 -10.82
C ARG A 207 25.59 -1.63 -11.25
N LYS A 208 26.19 -1.39 -12.43
CA LYS A 208 26.44 -0.06 -12.98
C LYS A 208 25.14 0.73 -13.17
N ASN A 209 24.09 0.07 -13.64
CA ASN A 209 22.83 0.70 -14.01
C ASN A 209 21.72 0.51 -12.95
N GLY A 210 22.03 -0.01 -11.76
CA GLY A 210 21.05 -0.24 -10.69
C GLY A 210 19.96 -1.27 -10.99
N LEU A 211 20.18 -2.21 -11.92
CA LEU A 211 19.16 -3.15 -12.39
C LEU A 211 18.96 -4.31 -11.41
N ARG A 212 18.04 -4.13 -10.47
CA ARG A 212 17.64 -5.13 -9.47
C ARG A 212 16.14 -5.04 -9.16
N LYS A 213 15.59 -6.04 -8.48
CA LYS A 213 14.31 -5.88 -7.78
C LYS A 213 14.50 -4.91 -6.61
N TYR A 214 13.68 -3.86 -6.59
CA TYR A 214 13.52 -2.91 -5.49
C TYR A 214 12.23 -3.17 -4.73
N GLY A 215 11.10 -3.29 -5.43
CA GLY A 215 9.78 -3.41 -4.80
C GLY A 215 9.21 -2.08 -4.30
N PHE A 216 7.87 -2.02 -4.19
CA PHE A 216 7.14 -0.79 -3.85
C PHE A 216 5.87 -1.10 -3.03
N HIS A 217 5.21 -0.03 -2.57
CA HIS A 217 4.21 -0.03 -1.49
C HIS A 217 4.82 -0.38 -0.11
N GLY A 218 6.14 -0.29 0.04
CA GLY A 218 6.85 -0.61 1.27
C GLY A 218 6.39 0.18 2.48
N ILE A 219 5.94 1.44 2.32
CA ILE A 219 5.38 2.20 3.44
C ILE A 219 4.02 1.63 3.87
N SER A 220 3.25 1.06 2.94
CA SER A 220 2.05 0.28 3.27
C SER A 220 2.39 -1.03 3.96
N TYR A 221 3.39 -1.78 3.49
CA TYR A 221 3.76 -3.07 4.11
C TYR A 221 4.38 -2.90 5.49
N ALA A 222 5.21 -1.88 5.71
CA ALA A 222 5.70 -1.50 7.03
C ALA A 222 4.58 -1.11 8.00
N PHE A 223 3.48 -0.54 7.48
CA PHE A 223 2.29 -0.31 8.29
C PHE A 223 1.55 -1.62 8.61
N ILE A 224 1.25 -2.43 7.58
CA ILE A 224 0.48 -3.67 7.70
C ILE A 224 1.16 -4.57 8.74
N THR A 225 2.47 -4.77 8.62
CA THR A 225 3.27 -5.60 9.54
C THR A 225 3.11 -5.18 10.99
N ARG A 226 3.32 -3.89 11.33
CA ARG A 226 3.15 -3.38 12.70
C ARG A 226 1.73 -3.59 13.25
N SER A 227 0.74 -3.47 12.38
CA SER A 227 -0.67 -3.48 12.78
C SER A 227 -1.19 -4.89 12.99
N VAL A 228 -0.76 -5.82 12.14
CA VAL A 228 -1.01 -7.24 12.29
C VAL A 228 -0.28 -7.79 13.51
N ALA A 229 0.99 -7.42 13.72
CA ALA A 229 1.73 -7.77 14.93
C ALA A 229 0.97 -7.32 16.20
N GLY A 230 0.55 -6.05 16.25
CA GLY A 230 -0.24 -5.51 17.35
C GLY A 230 -1.59 -6.20 17.54
N PHE A 231 -2.31 -6.54 16.46
CA PHE A 231 -3.58 -7.28 16.51
C PHE A 231 -3.41 -8.70 17.04
N LEU A 232 -2.34 -9.40 16.63
CA LEU A 232 -2.01 -10.76 17.04
C LEU A 232 -1.38 -10.83 18.45
N GLY A 233 -1.07 -9.68 19.07
CA GLY A 233 -0.32 -9.62 20.33
C GLY A 233 1.14 -10.10 20.20
N LYS A 234 1.69 -10.12 18.98
CA LYS A 234 3.07 -10.53 18.67
C LYS A 234 3.99 -9.32 18.57
N LYS A 235 5.31 -9.52 18.73
CA LYS A 235 6.29 -8.49 18.36
C LYS A 235 6.36 -8.40 16.84
N GLU A 236 6.70 -7.20 16.32
CA GLU A 236 6.88 -6.99 14.87
C GLU A 236 7.89 -7.99 14.29
N GLY A 237 9.03 -8.20 14.97
CA GLY A 237 10.07 -9.14 14.56
C GLY A 237 9.71 -10.63 14.64
N ASP A 238 8.58 -11.00 15.24
CA ASP A 238 8.10 -12.38 15.34
C ASP A 238 6.96 -12.67 14.35
N THR A 239 6.63 -11.71 13.47
CA THR A 239 5.44 -11.72 12.61
C THR A 239 5.75 -12.15 11.18
N ASN A 240 5.08 -13.20 10.69
CA ASN A 240 5.22 -13.80 9.37
C ASN A 240 3.90 -13.73 8.60
N ILE A 241 3.79 -12.89 7.58
CA ILE A 241 2.51 -12.62 6.89
C ILE A 241 2.64 -12.56 5.36
N ILE A 242 1.54 -12.90 4.69
CA ILE A 242 1.35 -12.62 3.26
C ILE A 242 0.41 -11.42 3.15
N ALA A 243 0.91 -10.32 2.60
CA ALA A 243 0.17 -9.06 2.48
C ALA A 243 -0.13 -8.73 1.02
N LEU A 244 -1.40 -8.47 0.73
CA LEU A 244 -1.93 -8.10 -0.58
C LEU A 244 -2.36 -6.63 -0.55
N HIS A 245 -1.54 -5.73 -1.12
CA HIS A 245 -1.93 -4.34 -1.33
C HIS A 245 -2.59 -4.19 -2.69
N LEU A 246 -3.92 -4.22 -2.73
CA LEU A 246 -4.71 -4.27 -3.96
C LEU A 246 -5.38 -2.92 -4.23
N GLY A 247 -4.97 -2.27 -5.32
CA GLY A 247 -5.46 -0.96 -5.76
C GLY A 247 -5.31 -0.77 -7.27
N SER A 248 -5.34 0.47 -7.76
CA SER A 248 -5.11 0.77 -9.19
C SER A 248 -3.69 0.38 -9.65
N GLY A 249 -2.72 0.44 -8.75
CA GLY A 249 -1.55 -0.43 -8.74
C GLY A 249 -1.72 -1.47 -7.64
N ALA A 250 -1.41 -2.73 -7.93
CA ALA A 250 -1.50 -3.83 -6.97
C ALA A 250 -0.13 -4.48 -6.77
N SER A 251 0.18 -4.89 -5.55
CA SER A 251 1.30 -5.80 -5.27
C SER A 251 0.94 -6.79 -4.17
N ALA A 252 1.77 -7.83 -4.08
CA ALA A 252 1.82 -8.73 -2.94
C ALA A 252 3.22 -8.66 -2.33
N CYS A 253 3.33 -8.88 -1.02
CA CYS A 253 4.60 -8.94 -0.29
C CYS A 253 4.52 -10.07 0.74
N VAL A 254 5.61 -10.81 0.89
CA VAL A 254 5.81 -11.74 2.00
C VAL A 254 6.75 -11.12 3.01
N VAL A 255 6.26 -11.06 4.23
CA VAL A 255 6.98 -10.54 5.39
C VAL A 255 7.40 -11.73 6.22
N LYS A 256 8.70 -11.80 6.51
CA LYS A 256 9.30 -12.82 7.38
C LYS A 256 10.00 -12.12 8.53
N ASP A 257 9.73 -12.55 9.75
CA ASP A 257 10.34 -12.01 10.98
C ASP A 257 10.28 -10.46 11.02
N GLY A 258 9.11 -9.90 10.66
CA GLY A 258 8.83 -8.46 10.58
C GLY A 258 9.43 -7.71 9.38
N LYS A 259 10.17 -8.37 8.48
CA LYS A 259 10.91 -7.74 7.38
C LYS A 259 10.43 -8.24 6.01
N SER A 260 10.53 -7.43 4.97
CA SER A 260 10.23 -7.90 3.61
C SER A 260 11.21 -8.99 3.18
N TRP A 261 10.68 -10.15 2.80
CA TRP A 261 11.45 -11.29 2.30
C TRP A 261 11.36 -11.43 0.78
N ASP A 262 10.17 -11.22 0.20
CA ASP A 262 9.95 -11.07 -1.25
C ASP A 262 8.74 -10.15 -1.50
N THR A 263 8.66 -9.59 -2.70
CA THR A 263 7.60 -8.66 -3.15
C THR A 263 7.38 -8.81 -4.66
N SER A 264 6.14 -8.61 -5.11
CA SER A 264 5.74 -8.94 -6.48
C SER A 264 6.29 -7.95 -7.50
N MET A 265 6.50 -6.70 -7.08
CA MET A 265 7.07 -5.66 -7.92
C MET A 265 8.60 -5.79 -8.03
N GLY A 266 9.14 -5.33 -9.16
CA GLY A 266 10.50 -5.58 -9.60
C GLY A 266 11.40 -4.35 -9.52
N LEU A 267 12.13 -4.11 -10.61
CA LEU A 267 12.81 -2.84 -10.89
C LEU A 267 11.85 -1.64 -10.83
N THR A 268 10.66 -1.79 -11.41
CA THR A 268 9.61 -0.77 -11.39
C THR A 268 8.29 -1.35 -10.86
N PRO A 269 7.30 -0.49 -10.54
CA PRO A 269 5.94 -0.93 -10.16
C PRO A 269 5.17 -1.68 -11.26
N LEU A 270 5.73 -1.87 -12.45
CA LEU A 270 5.09 -2.59 -13.55
C LEU A 270 5.03 -4.11 -13.32
N ALA A 271 6.12 -4.70 -12.82
CA ALA A 271 6.19 -6.13 -12.57
C ALA A 271 5.26 -6.54 -11.41
N GLY A 272 4.82 -7.79 -11.41
CA GLY A 272 3.94 -8.33 -10.39
C GLY A 272 2.51 -8.53 -10.87
N LEU A 273 1.56 -8.14 -10.03
CA LEU A 273 0.14 -8.19 -10.33
C LEU A 273 -0.24 -7.18 -11.43
N PRO A 274 -1.22 -7.50 -12.31
CA PRO A 274 -1.81 -6.51 -13.20
C PRO A 274 -2.51 -5.42 -12.37
N GLY A 275 -2.63 -4.24 -12.96
CA GLY A 275 -3.35 -3.10 -12.37
C GLY A 275 -4.33 -2.48 -13.34
N ALA A 276 -4.83 -1.30 -13.01
CA ALA A 276 -5.86 -0.63 -13.81
C ALA A 276 -5.41 -0.34 -15.25
N THR A 277 -4.18 0.14 -15.41
CA THR A 277 -3.59 0.48 -16.72
C THR A 277 -2.28 -0.25 -16.99
N ARG A 278 -1.81 -1.08 -16.05
CA ARG A 278 -0.51 -1.76 -16.13
C ARG A 278 -0.67 -3.26 -16.36
N SER A 279 0.19 -3.84 -17.19
CA SER A 279 0.14 -5.25 -17.56
C SER A 279 0.35 -6.23 -16.40
N GLY A 280 1.14 -5.84 -15.39
CA GLY A 280 1.77 -6.82 -14.50
C GLY A 280 2.94 -7.51 -15.21
N SER A 281 3.44 -8.60 -14.62
CA SER A 281 4.46 -9.44 -15.26
C SER A 281 3.94 -10.11 -16.54
N LEU A 282 4.69 -9.96 -17.62
CA LEU A 282 4.52 -10.63 -18.91
C LEU A 282 5.86 -11.21 -19.39
N ASP A 283 5.83 -11.97 -20.48
CA ASP A 283 7.05 -12.30 -21.24
C ASP A 283 7.73 -11.01 -21.74
N PRO A 284 9.03 -10.77 -21.44
CA PRO A 284 9.74 -9.57 -21.89
C PRO A 284 9.79 -9.38 -23.42
N SER A 285 9.74 -10.47 -24.19
CA SER A 285 9.73 -10.43 -25.66
C SER A 285 8.39 -9.97 -26.24
N LEU A 286 7.28 -10.17 -25.52
CA LEU A 286 5.93 -9.88 -25.99
C LEU A 286 5.77 -8.44 -26.49
N VAL A 287 6.41 -7.48 -25.81
CA VAL A 287 6.27 -6.06 -26.15
C VAL A 287 6.83 -5.76 -27.56
N PHE A 288 7.92 -6.42 -27.96
CA PHE A 288 8.52 -6.29 -29.30
C PHE A 288 7.65 -6.92 -30.40
N HIS A 289 6.85 -7.94 -30.06
CA HIS A 289 5.83 -8.49 -30.96
C HIS A 289 4.55 -7.63 -31.01
N TYR A 290 4.22 -6.92 -29.92
CA TYR A 290 3.05 -6.05 -29.83
C TYR A 290 3.22 -4.76 -30.65
N ALA A 291 4.41 -4.16 -30.67
CA ALA A 291 4.68 -2.97 -31.47
C ALA A 291 6.15 -2.87 -31.94
N THR A 292 6.35 -2.41 -33.18
CA THR A 292 7.67 -2.34 -33.83
C THR A 292 8.54 -1.17 -33.38
N ASN A 293 7.98 -0.19 -32.67
CA ASN A 293 8.64 1.05 -32.25
C ASN A 293 8.95 1.13 -30.75
N VAL A 294 8.88 0.01 -30.02
CA VAL A 294 8.89 -0.03 -28.55
C VAL A 294 10.14 0.53 -27.87
N GLY A 295 11.29 0.46 -28.54
CA GLY A 295 12.55 1.07 -28.09
C GLY A 295 12.70 2.56 -28.40
N LYS A 296 11.72 3.20 -29.07
CA LYS A 296 11.71 4.66 -29.32
C LYS A 296 11.06 5.39 -28.14
N LEU A 297 11.36 6.69 -28.03
CA LEU A 297 10.64 7.58 -27.10
C LEU A 297 9.13 7.58 -27.41
N SER A 298 8.33 7.57 -26.35
CA SER A 298 6.88 7.75 -26.36
C SER A 298 6.52 9.19 -26.75
N PRO A 299 5.37 9.42 -27.43
CA PRO A 299 4.81 10.77 -27.62
C PRO A 299 4.50 11.52 -26.33
N SER A 300 4.37 10.82 -25.20
CA SER A 300 4.17 11.38 -23.86
C SER A 300 5.49 11.75 -23.16
N SER A 301 6.64 11.60 -23.82
CA SER A 301 7.95 11.99 -23.28
C SER A 301 8.14 13.51 -23.34
N THR A 302 8.94 14.05 -22.42
CA THR A 302 9.42 15.43 -22.45
C THR A 302 10.95 15.46 -22.33
N ASP A 303 11.57 16.63 -22.51
CA ASP A 303 13.02 16.84 -22.32
C ASP A 303 13.51 16.44 -20.92
N SER A 304 12.59 16.38 -19.94
CA SER A 304 12.82 16.00 -18.54
C SER A 304 12.19 14.66 -18.15
N LEU A 305 11.60 13.93 -19.11
CA LEU A 305 10.85 12.70 -18.86
C LEU A 305 10.95 11.77 -20.06
N HIS A 306 12.06 11.05 -20.16
CA HIS A 306 12.25 10.03 -21.21
C HIS A 306 11.49 8.76 -20.86
N ILE A 307 10.48 8.42 -21.68
CA ILE A 307 9.66 7.22 -21.51
C ILE A 307 9.75 6.43 -22.81
N SER A 308 10.10 5.15 -22.75
CA SER A 308 10.03 4.29 -23.93
C SER A 308 8.57 4.01 -24.33
N ARG A 309 8.32 3.77 -25.63
CA ARG A 309 6.99 3.35 -26.08
C ARG A 309 6.58 2.00 -25.44
N ALA A 310 7.55 1.14 -25.10
CA ALA A 310 7.33 -0.05 -24.27
C ALA A 310 6.68 0.30 -22.91
N GLU A 311 7.28 1.23 -22.16
CA GLU A 311 6.77 1.63 -20.84
C GLU A 311 5.38 2.27 -20.91
N GLU A 312 5.11 3.08 -21.92
CA GLU A 312 3.79 3.68 -22.12
C GLU A 312 2.72 2.61 -22.36
N ILE A 313 2.96 1.69 -23.31
CA ILE A 313 2.05 0.56 -23.59
C ILE A 313 1.80 -0.23 -22.30
N LEU A 314 2.87 -0.62 -21.61
CA LEU A 314 2.80 -1.54 -20.48
C LEU A 314 2.29 -0.88 -19.18
N ASN A 315 2.39 0.44 -19.00
CA ASN A 315 1.91 1.15 -17.79
C ASN A 315 0.62 1.96 -17.95
N LYS A 316 0.26 2.38 -19.18
CA LYS A 316 -0.85 3.31 -19.44
C LYS A 316 -1.95 2.73 -20.34
N GLU A 317 -1.58 1.83 -21.25
CA GLU A 317 -2.49 1.26 -22.27
C GLU A 317 -2.84 -0.22 -22.02
N SER A 318 -2.27 -0.83 -20.97
CA SER A 318 -2.46 -2.23 -20.60
C SER A 318 -3.43 -2.38 -19.42
N GLY A 319 -3.34 -3.49 -18.67
CA GLY A 319 -4.13 -3.75 -17.47
C GLY A 319 -5.59 -4.06 -17.76
N TRP A 320 -6.42 -4.14 -16.73
CA TRP A 320 -7.83 -4.49 -16.95
C TRP A 320 -8.60 -3.44 -17.77
N LYS A 321 -8.15 -2.17 -17.82
CA LYS A 321 -8.73 -1.15 -18.70
C LYS A 321 -8.69 -1.55 -20.17
N SER A 322 -7.63 -2.19 -20.66
CA SER A 322 -7.56 -2.58 -22.08
C SER A 322 -8.54 -3.71 -22.44
N LEU A 323 -8.82 -4.59 -21.47
CA LEU A 323 -9.80 -5.68 -21.62
C LEU A 323 -11.25 -5.20 -21.49
N THR A 324 -11.50 -4.24 -20.60
CA THR A 324 -12.85 -3.89 -20.10
C THR A 324 -13.36 -2.50 -20.45
N GLY A 325 -12.48 -1.60 -20.91
CA GLY A 325 -12.78 -0.18 -21.10
C GLY A 325 -12.83 0.65 -19.80
N THR A 326 -12.76 0.04 -18.61
CA THR A 326 -12.86 0.75 -17.32
C THR A 326 -11.66 0.53 -16.41
N THR A 327 -11.31 1.54 -15.61
CA THR A 327 -10.33 1.40 -14.52
C THR A 327 -10.96 0.93 -13.22
N ASN A 328 -12.29 1.00 -13.09
CA ASN A 328 -13.01 0.77 -11.83
C ASN A 328 -13.23 -0.73 -11.58
N PHE A 329 -12.37 -1.32 -10.74
CA PHE A 329 -12.47 -2.74 -10.37
C PHE A 329 -13.80 -3.10 -9.65
N GLY A 330 -14.47 -2.15 -8.99
CA GLY A 330 -15.79 -2.39 -8.41
C GLY A 330 -16.84 -2.73 -9.47
N THR A 331 -16.80 -2.05 -10.62
CA THR A 331 -17.65 -2.36 -11.79
C THR A 331 -17.30 -3.71 -12.42
N ILE A 332 -16.02 -4.09 -12.41
CA ILE A 332 -15.54 -5.38 -12.93
C ILE A 332 -16.07 -6.52 -12.05
N ALA A 333 -15.86 -6.43 -10.73
CA ALA A 333 -16.23 -7.45 -9.76
C ALA A 333 -17.75 -7.68 -9.63
N SER A 334 -18.58 -6.72 -10.03
CA SER A 334 -20.05 -6.82 -10.00
C SER A 334 -20.68 -7.16 -11.36
N SER A 335 -19.89 -7.41 -12.41
CA SER A 335 -20.40 -7.56 -13.78
C SER A 335 -20.44 -9.00 -14.27
N SER A 336 -21.51 -9.33 -15.01
CA SER A 336 -21.67 -10.60 -15.73
C SER A 336 -21.15 -10.57 -17.17
N ASP A 337 -20.55 -9.46 -17.62
CA ASP A 337 -19.92 -9.36 -18.95
C ASP A 337 -18.72 -10.34 -19.05
N PRO A 338 -18.61 -11.16 -20.11
CA PRO A 338 -17.47 -12.05 -20.33
C PRO A 338 -16.09 -11.39 -20.21
N LYS A 339 -15.92 -10.15 -20.69
CA LYS A 339 -14.64 -9.40 -20.62
C LYS A 339 -14.31 -8.97 -19.19
N MET A 340 -15.34 -8.59 -18.42
CA MET A 340 -15.20 -8.20 -17.02
C MET A 340 -14.85 -9.42 -16.16
N ARG A 341 -15.53 -10.55 -16.38
CA ARG A 341 -15.19 -11.82 -15.73
C ARG A 341 -13.76 -12.27 -16.06
N LEU A 342 -13.36 -12.25 -17.33
CA LEU A 342 -11.97 -12.56 -17.73
C LEU A 342 -10.95 -11.67 -17.00
N ALA A 343 -11.20 -10.36 -16.90
CA ALA A 343 -10.30 -9.45 -16.18
C ALA A 343 -10.24 -9.72 -14.66
N PHE A 344 -11.37 -10.10 -14.05
CA PHE A 344 -11.45 -10.52 -12.66
C PHE A 344 -10.69 -11.84 -12.41
N ASP A 345 -10.93 -12.85 -13.25
CA ASP A 345 -10.32 -14.17 -13.15
C ASP A 345 -8.79 -14.11 -13.35
N ILE A 346 -8.31 -13.31 -14.31
CA ILE A 346 -6.87 -13.03 -14.48
C ILE A 346 -6.29 -12.40 -13.20
N PHE A 347 -6.98 -11.43 -12.58
CA PHE A 347 -6.46 -10.80 -11.37
C PHE A 347 -6.42 -11.77 -10.18
N VAL A 348 -7.45 -12.60 -10.02
CA VAL A 348 -7.49 -13.68 -9.02
C VAL A 348 -6.35 -14.66 -9.23
N ASP A 349 -6.19 -15.23 -10.42
CA ASP A 349 -5.13 -16.20 -10.74
C ASP A 349 -3.72 -15.66 -10.43
N ARG A 350 -3.45 -14.40 -10.82
CA ARG A 350 -2.17 -13.75 -10.51
C ARG A 350 -1.99 -13.53 -9.00
N ILE A 351 -3.04 -13.23 -8.24
CA ILE A 351 -2.98 -13.19 -6.77
C ILE A 351 -2.66 -14.58 -6.20
N LEU A 352 -3.37 -15.64 -6.64
CA LEU A 352 -3.16 -17.02 -6.18
C LEU A 352 -1.72 -17.48 -6.41
N SER A 353 -1.14 -17.16 -7.56
CA SER A 353 0.26 -17.43 -7.90
C SER A 353 1.23 -16.86 -6.85
N TYR A 354 1.03 -15.61 -6.42
CA TYR A 354 1.86 -15.00 -5.37
C TYR A 354 1.55 -15.57 -3.98
N VAL A 355 0.28 -15.84 -3.63
CA VAL A 355 -0.06 -16.43 -2.32
C VAL A 355 0.57 -17.81 -2.15
N GLY A 356 0.52 -18.67 -3.17
CA GLY A 356 1.16 -19.98 -3.15
C GLY A 356 2.68 -19.90 -3.01
N HIS A 357 3.35 -19.11 -3.86
CA HIS A 357 4.80 -18.87 -3.81
C HIS A 357 5.26 -18.32 -2.45
N TYR A 358 4.49 -17.38 -1.87
CA TYR A 358 4.81 -16.77 -0.58
C TYR A 358 4.52 -17.68 0.62
N TYR A 359 3.49 -18.53 0.55
CA TYR A 359 3.24 -19.56 1.55
C TYR A 359 4.39 -20.57 1.60
N VAL A 360 4.89 -21.01 0.44
CA VAL A 360 6.06 -21.89 0.33
C VAL A 360 7.34 -21.17 0.78
N SER A 361 7.50 -19.88 0.48
CA SER A 361 8.63 -19.06 0.94
C SER A 361 8.71 -18.97 2.47
N LEU A 362 7.57 -18.94 3.17
CA LEU A 362 7.47 -19.03 4.63
C LEU A 362 7.43 -20.47 5.16
N ARG A 363 7.54 -21.49 4.30
CA ARG A 363 7.44 -22.92 4.64
C ARG A 363 6.14 -23.27 5.39
N GLY A 364 5.05 -22.58 5.06
CA GLY A 364 3.75 -22.70 5.72
C GLY A 364 3.63 -22.04 7.09
N ASN A 365 4.69 -21.38 7.60
CA ASN A 365 4.64 -20.58 8.82
C ASN A 365 4.07 -19.18 8.50
N VAL A 366 2.75 -19.11 8.30
CA VAL A 366 2.03 -17.88 7.98
C VAL A 366 1.04 -17.56 9.08
N ASP A 367 1.25 -16.47 9.81
CA ASP A 367 0.35 -15.98 10.85
C ASP A 367 -0.97 -15.48 10.25
N ALA A 368 -0.89 -14.82 9.08
CA ALA A 368 -2.05 -14.26 8.40
C ALA A 368 -1.87 -14.05 6.89
N LEU A 369 -2.97 -14.23 6.16
CA LEU A 369 -3.21 -13.62 4.85
C LEU A 369 -3.94 -12.29 5.06
N VAL A 370 -3.43 -11.21 4.45
CA VAL A 370 -3.90 -9.84 4.68
C VAL A 370 -4.34 -9.18 3.38
N PHE A 371 -5.55 -8.63 3.37
CA PHE A 371 -6.02 -7.76 2.29
C PHE A 371 -6.03 -6.29 2.74
N ALA A 372 -5.44 -5.43 1.90
CA ALA A 372 -5.34 -3.99 2.10
C ALA A 372 -5.41 -3.24 0.76
N GLY A 373 -5.50 -1.91 0.80
CA GLY A 373 -5.61 -1.08 -0.39
C GLY A 373 -7.06 -1.01 -0.89
N GLY A 374 -7.36 -0.01 -1.71
CA GLY A 374 -8.74 0.37 -2.02
C GLY A 374 -9.60 -0.71 -2.71
N ILE A 375 -9.00 -1.74 -3.30
CA ILE A 375 -9.72 -2.93 -3.81
C ILE A 375 -9.80 -4.00 -2.71
N GLY A 376 -8.69 -4.31 -2.04
CA GLY A 376 -8.63 -5.33 -0.99
C GLY A 376 -9.55 -5.03 0.20
N GLU A 377 -9.73 -3.75 0.53
CA GLU A 377 -10.66 -3.24 1.53
C GLU A 377 -12.13 -3.34 1.06
N LYS A 378 -12.42 -3.07 -0.22
CA LYS A 378 -13.81 -2.85 -0.67
C LYS A 378 -14.46 -4.03 -1.38
N SER A 379 -13.68 -4.95 -1.97
CA SER A 379 -14.20 -6.08 -2.72
C SER A 379 -14.24 -7.33 -1.84
N ASP A 380 -15.35 -7.49 -1.13
CA ASP A 380 -15.73 -8.71 -0.42
C ASP A 380 -15.78 -9.93 -1.34
N VAL A 381 -16.28 -9.77 -2.57
CA VAL A 381 -16.32 -10.82 -3.61
C VAL A 381 -14.89 -11.28 -3.97
N LEU A 382 -13.94 -10.35 -4.18
CA LEU A 382 -12.55 -10.70 -4.47
C LEU A 382 -11.89 -11.43 -3.29
N ARG A 383 -12.06 -10.92 -2.06
CA ARG A 383 -11.54 -11.59 -0.86
C ARG A 383 -12.07 -13.01 -0.74
N LYS A 384 -13.39 -13.18 -0.88
CA LYS A 384 -14.03 -14.50 -0.81
C LYS A 384 -13.46 -15.44 -1.89
N ARG A 385 -13.41 -14.98 -3.15
CA ARG A 385 -12.90 -15.78 -4.28
C ARG A 385 -11.46 -16.24 -4.06
N VAL A 386 -10.56 -15.34 -3.66
CA VAL A 386 -9.16 -15.68 -3.39
C VAL A 386 -9.06 -16.72 -2.27
N VAL A 387 -9.82 -16.56 -1.20
CA VAL A 387 -9.77 -17.47 -0.04
C VAL A 387 -10.35 -18.84 -0.36
N ASP A 388 -11.49 -18.90 -1.05
CA ASP A 388 -12.12 -20.15 -1.48
C ASP A 388 -11.12 -21.05 -2.24
N GLU A 389 -10.29 -20.45 -3.09
CA GLU A 389 -9.26 -21.12 -3.89
C GLU A 389 -8.03 -21.53 -3.06
N VAL A 390 -7.62 -20.74 -2.06
CA VAL A 390 -6.48 -21.09 -1.17
C VAL A 390 -6.88 -21.86 0.10
N ARG A 391 -8.10 -22.40 0.19
CA ARG A 391 -8.54 -23.24 1.32
C ARG A 391 -7.64 -24.46 1.53
N CYS A 392 -6.99 -24.97 0.48
CA CYS A 392 -6.00 -26.04 0.56
C CYS A 392 -4.76 -25.69 1.42
N LEU A 393 -4.49 -24.40 1.64
CA LEU A 393 -3.43 -23.90 2.53
C LEU A 393 -3.91 -23.72 3.99
N GLY A 394 -5.20 -23.96 4.25
CA GLY A 394 -5.84 -23.82 5.57
C GLY A 394 -6.38 -22.42 5.88
N PHE A 395 -6.48 -21.51 4.90
CA PHE A 395 -7.15 -20.23 5.09
C PHE A 395 -8.68 -20.38 4.97
N GLU A 396 -9.41 -19.70 5.85
CA GLU A 396 -10.87 -19.67 5.87
C GLU A 396 -11.36 -18.23 6.03
N ILE A 397 -12.59 -17.95 5.59
CA ILE A 397 -13.22 -16.64 5.70
C ILE A 397 -14.67 -16.75 6.15
N ASP A 398 -15.01 -15.95 7.17
CA ASP A 398 -16.36 -15.77 7.67
C ASP A 398 -17.15 -14.89 6.69
N ALA A 399 -18.21 -15.45 6.09
CA ALA A 399 -18.97 -14.79 5.04
C ALA A 399 -19.70 -13.53 5.55
N GLU A 400 -20.24 -13.57 6.78
CA GLU A 400 -20.96 -12.43 7.37
C GLU A 400 -20.00 -11.29 7.69
N LYS A 401 -18.84 -11.60 8.29
CA LYS A 401 -17.81 -10.59 8.57
C LYS A 401 -17.20 -10.03 7.28
N ASN A 402 -17.07 -10.84 6.23
CA ASN A 402 -16.55 -10.39 4.94
C ASN A 402 -17.51 -9.44 4.20
N ALA A 403 -18.82 -9.70 4.28
CA ALA A 403 -19.86 -8.89 3.63
C ALA A 403 -20.16 -7.57 4.35
N GLN A 404 -19.72 -7.41 5.61
CA GLN A 404 -19.93 -6.17 6.36
C GLN A 404 -19.16 -5.00 5.71
N ARG A 405 -19.91 -4.00 5.24
CA ARG A 405 -19.35 -2.80 4.63
C ARG A 405 -18.48 -2.05 5.63
N MET A 406 -17.21 -1.86 5.30
CA MET A 406 -16.31 -1.01 6.08
C MET A 406 -16.64 0.46 5.81
N GLU A 407 -17.54 1.03 6.62
CA GLU A 407 -17.87 2.46 6.64
C GLU A 407 -17.23 3.16 7.84
N GLY A 408 -16.63 4.33 7.59
CA GLY A 408 -15.91 5.08 8.62
C GLY A 408 -14.55 4.47 8.97
N TRP A 409 -13.78 5.20 9.78
CA TRP A 409 -12.47 4.71 10.26
C TRP A 409 -12.66 3.53 11.21
N CYS A 410 -11.87 2.47 11.01
CA CYS A 410 -11.67 1.34 11.93
C CYS A 410 -12.86 0.40 12.18
N ARG A 411 -12.77 -0.79 11.56
CA ARG A 411 -13.30 -2.03 12.16
C ARG A 411 -12.25 -3.14 12.29
N ILE A 412 -11.39 -2.98 13.30
CA ILE A 412 -10.86 -4.10 14.10
C ILE A 412 -11.49 -3.99 15.49
N LEU A 413 -11.55 -5.10 16.26
CA LEU A 413 -11.75 -5.05 17.71
C LEU A 413 -10.58 -4.27 18.34
N ARG A 414 -10.70 -2.94 18.34
CA ARG A 414 -9.67 -1.90 18.57
C ARG A 414 -8.63 -1.74 17.44
N TRP A 415 -9.04 -0.94 16.45
CA TRP A 415 -8.21 -0.13 15.51
C TRP A 415 -7.55 -0.83 14.29
N LEU A 416 -7.90 -0.28 13.11
CA LEU A 416 -7.31 -0.39 11.75
C LEU A 416 -8.07 -1.28 10.73
N ASP A 417 -8.09 -0.83 9.47
CA ASP A 417 -8.88 -1.43 8.39
C ASP A 417 -8.06 -2.47 7.62
N ILE A 418 -7.90 -3.65 8.23
CA ILE A 418 -7.15 -4.79 7.71
C ILE A 418 -8.06 -6.01 7.78
N VAL A 419 -8.34 -6.65 6.64
CA VAL A 419 -8.99 -7.97 6.65
C VAL A 419 -7.89 -9.02 6.85
N LEU A 420 -7.83 -9.54 8.06
CA LEU A 420 -6.89 -10.57 8.49
C LEU A 420 -7.57 -11.93 8.48
N LEU A 421 -6.96 -12.90 7.80
CA LEU A 421 -7.42 -14.29 7.80
C LEU A 421 -6.34 -15.17 8.43
N MET A 422 -6.70 -15.81 9.53
CA MET A 422 -5.84 -16.77 10.23
C MET A 422 -6.11 -18.18 9.71
N ARG A 423 -5.10 -19.03 9.78
CA ARG A 423 -5.21 -20.44 9.40
C ARG A 423 -6.07 -21.20 10.41
N SER A 424 -6.97 -22.06 9.97
CA SER A 424 -7.57 -23.06 10.88
C SER A 424 -6.51 -24.09 11.22
N SER A 425 -6.17 -24.19 12.51
CA SER A 425 -5.10 -25.09 12.96
C SER A 425 -5.57 -26.54 12.85
N LEU A 426 -5.03 -27.28 11.88
CA LEU A 426 -4.96 -28.73 11.94
C LEU A 426 -4.07 -29.11 13.13
N VAL A 427 -4.72 -29.42 14.24
CA VAL A 427 -4.08 -30.00 15.42
C VAL A 427 -3.64 -31.41 15.06
N ASN A 428 -2.35 -31.65 15.06
CA ASN A 428 -1.77 -32.98 15.25
C ASN A 428 -0.67 -32.83 16.29
N ASP A 429 -0.89 -33.48 17.44
CA ASP A 429 0.11 -33.58 18.49
C ASP A 429 1.35 -34.32 17.99
N CYS A 430 2.51 -33.95 18.55
CA CYS A 430 3.71 -34.77 18.45
C CYS A 430 4.37 -34.87 19.82
N PRO A 431 4.32 -36.07 20.44
CA PRO A 431 5.34 -36.50 21.36
C PRO A 431 6.03 -37.78 20.84
N VAL A 432 7.23 -37.61 20.30
CA VAL A 432 8.32 -38.62 20.23
C VAL A 432 8.02 -39.95 19.49
N GLY A 433 8.55 -40.10 18.27
CA GLY A 433 8.77 -41.42 17.65
C GLY A 433 8.60 -41.48 16.13
N TYR A 434 9.67 -41.86 15.42
CA TYR A 434 9.58 -42.48 14.07
C TYR A 434 9.03 -43.93 14.19
N PRO A 435 8.51 -44.60 13.13
CA PRO A 435 8.68 -44.30 11.70
C PRO A 435 7.37 -44.32 10.84
N CYS A 436 7.56 -44.29 9.52
CA CYS A 436 6.57 -44.21 8.45
C CYS A 436 5.36 -45.19 8.50
N GLY A 437 4.22 -44.74 7.97
CA GLY A 437 3.08 -45.59 7.60
C GLY A 437 2.13 -44.89 6.62
N ILE A 438 1.88 -45.50 5.46
CA ILE A 438 0.87 -45.07 4.47
C ILE A 438 -0.49 -45.59 4.92
N GLY A 439 -1.56 -44.78 4.80
CA GLY A 439 -2.93 -45.24 5.06
C GLY A 439 -3.99 -44.20 4.71
N MET A 440 -4.59 -44.32 3.53
CA MET A 440 -5.96 -43.83 3.33
C MET A 440 -6.89 -44.75 4.12
N ASP A 441 -7.91 -44.20 4.78
CA ASP A 441 -9.23 -44.83 4.72
C ASP A 441 -10.37 -43.85 5.03
N ARG A 442 -11.50 -44.04 4.34
CA ARG A 442 -12.76 -43.34 4.63
C ARG A 442 -13.60 -44.22 5.57
N VAL A 443 -14.08 -43.66 6.67
CA VAL A 443 -15.19 -44.25 7.42
C VAL A 443 -16.29 -43.19 7.61
N VAL A 444 -17.48 -43.49 7.09
CA VAL A 444 -18.72 -42.75 7.35
C VAL A 444 -19.45 -43.48 8.46
N MET A 445 -19.85 -42.78 9.52
CA MET A 445 -20.87 -43.28 10.46
C MET A 445 -21.76 -42.15 11.00
N ASN A 446 -23.03 -42.52 11.23
CA ASN A 446 -24.11 -41.64 11.68
C ASN A 446 -24.08 -41.38 13.20
N GLY A 447 -24.80 -40.34 13.64
CA GLY A 447 -25.48 -40.36 14.93
C GLY A 447 -25.12 -39.22 15.89
N MET A 448 -26.15 -38.64 16.51
CA MET A 448 -26.03 -37.53 17.46
C MET A 448 -25.49 -37.99 18.83
N LYS A 449 -24.62 -37.19 19.46
CA LYS A 449 -24.85 -36.59 20.80
C LYS A 449 -23.73 -35.63 21.23
N GLN A 450 -24.07 -34.72 22.13
CA GLN A 450 -23.19 -33.69 22.72
C GLN A 450 -22.14 -34.30 23.66
N ASN A 451 -20.97 -33.64 23.81
CA ASN A 451 -20.39 -33.18 25.10
C ASN A 451 -19.04 -32.44 24.92
N TYR A 452 -18.49 -31.89 26.01
CA TYR A 452 -17.65 -30.67 26.07
C TYR A 452 -16.12 -30.88 26.22
N THR A 453 -15.40 -29.75 26.34
CA THR A 453 -14.03 -29.53 26.96
C THR A 453 -12.81 -29.90 26.08
N VAL A 454 -11.63 -29.24 26.13
CA VAL A 454 -11.05 -28.20 27.03
C VAL A 454 -10.30 -27.12 26.22
N PHE A 455 -10.31 -25.85 26.65
CA PHE A 455 -9.38 -24.81 26.16
C PHE A 455 -8.17 -24.65 27.09
N ARG A 456 -6.95 -24.58 26.53
CA ARG A 456 -5.81 -23.90 27.18
C ARG A 456 -4.86 -23.28 26.14
N ASN A 457 -4.67 -21.96 26.28
CA ASN A 457 -3.74 -21.08 25.55
C ASN A 457 -3.96 -20.90 24.03
N GLY A 458 -4.73 -19.87 23.66
CA GLY A 458 -4.84 -19.36 22.28
C GLY A 458 -6.25 -18.85 21.97
N SER A 459 -6.47 -17.53 22.01
CA SER A 459 -7.82 -16.94 22.05
C SER A 459 -8.61 -17.09 20.74
N LEU A 460 -9.70 -17.87 20.78
CA LEU A 460 -10.79 -17.80 19.80
C LEU A 460 -11.86 -16.81 20.28
N ILE A 461 -12.03 -15.68 19.61
CA ILE A 461 -13.10 -14.71 19.92
C ILE A 461 -14.23 -14.82 18.89
N ILE A 462 -15.30 -15.49 19.29
CA ILE A 462 -16.61 -15.45 18.63
C ILE A 462 -17.47 -14.45 19.40
N ILE A 463 -18.02 -13.45 18.71
CA ILE A 463 -19.14 -12.66 19.21
C ILE A 463 -20.24 -12.75 18.16
N SER A 464 -21.29 -13.49 18.50
CA SER A 464 -22.60 -13.42 17.88
C SER A 464 -23.57 -12.88 18.93
N SER A 465 -24.45 -11.97 18.54
CA SER A 465 -25.64 -11.63 19.32
C SER A 465 -26.80 -11.28 18.40
N SER A 466 -27.51 -12.31 17.95
CA SER A 466 -28.93 -12.13 17.64
C SER A 466 -29.68 -11.87 18.95
N LYS A 467 -30.37 -10.73 19.03
CA LYS A 467 -31.39 -10.53 20.07
C LYS A 467 -32.63 -11.34 19.70
N ASN A 468 -33.20 -12.05 20.66
CA ASN A 468 -34.55 -11.72 21.13
C ASN A 468 -34.81 -12.27 22.54
N MET A 469 -35.83 -11.68 23.18
CA MET A 469 -36.05 -11.68 24.63
C MET A 469 -36.92 -12.86 25.11
N ALA A 470 -36.71 -13.28 26.36
CA ALA A 470 -37.73 -13.32 27.44
C ALA A 470 -37.40 -14.41 28.49
N GLY A 471 -37.54 -14.09 29.77
CA GLY A 471 -37.27 -14.98 30.91
C GLY A 471 -36.08 -14.52 31.74
#